data_AF-F3FNT2-F1
#
_entry.id   AF-F3FNT2-F1
#
_cell.length_a   1.000
_cell.length_b   1.000
_cell.length_c   1.000
_cell.angle_alpha   90.00
_cell.angle_beta   90.00
_cell.angle_gamma   90.00
#
_symmetry.space_group_name_H-M   'P 1'
#
loop_
_entity.id
_entity.type
_entity.pdbx_description
1 polymer ?
#
loop_
_entity_poly.entity_id
_entity_poly.type
_entity_poly.pdbx_seq_one_letter_code
_entity_poly.pdbx_strand_id
1 'polypeptide(L)' 'MTHRIVIVGGGAGGLELATSLGKTLGKKGTASVTLVDANLTHIWKPLLHEVAAGSLNSYEDEL' A
#
# COMPACT_ATOMS: atom_id res chain seq x y z
N MET A 1 1.08 -22.40 -15.91
CA MET A 1 1.38 -21.93 -14.55
C MET A 1 1.14 -20.44 -14.50
N THR A 2 0.52 -19.94 -13.42
CA THR A 2 0.21 -18.52 -13.25
C THR A 2 1.45 -17.78 -12.75
N HIS A 3 1.82 -16.66 -13.38
CA HIS A 3 2.99 -15.90 -12.95
C HIS A 3 2.78 -15.31 -11.55
N ARG A 4 3.80 -15.30 -10.69
CA ARG A 4 3.68 -14.80 -9.31
C ARG A 4 4.43 -13.48 -9.18
N ILE A 5 3.72 -12.46 -8.71
CA ILE A 5 4.25 -11.11 -8.50
C ILE A 5 4.15 -10.79 -7.01
N VAL A 6 5.29 -10.51 -6.39
CA VAL A 6 5.37 -10.11 -4.98
C VAL A 6 5.82 -8.65 -4.92
N ILE A 7 5.05 -7.84 -4.22
CA ILE A 7 5.32 -6.41 -3.99
C ILE A 7 5.67 -6.26 -2.52
N VAL A 8 6.83 -5.67 -2.22
CA VAL A 8 7.31 -5.46 -0.86
C VAL A 8 7.29 -3.96 -0.54
N GLY A 9 6.48 -3.58 0.46
CA GLY A 9 6.21 -2.20 0.86
C GLY A 9 4.96 -1.63 0.19
N GLY A 10 3.87 -1.52 0.93
CA GLY A 10 2.61 -0.81 0.68
C GLY A 10 2.69 0.69 0.95
N GLY A 11 3.78 1.33 0.53
CA GLY A 11 3.86 2.79 0.41
C GLY A 11 2.96 3.34 -0.70
N ALA A 12 3.03 4.66 -0.94
CA ALA A 12 2.28 5.33 -2.02
C ALA A 12 2.38 4.63 -3.40
N GLY A 13 3.54 4.07 -3.74
CA GLY A 13 3.71 3.32 -4.98
C GLY A 13 3.26 1.85 -4.90
N GLY A 14 3.49 1.19 -3.77
CA GLY A 14 3.27 -0.25 -3.64
C GLY A 14 1.80 -0.64 -3.57
N LEU A 15 1.00 0.13 -2.82
CA LEU A 15 -0.44 -0.12 -2.71
C LEU A 15 -1.16 0.15 -4.03
N GLU A 16 -0.78 1.24 -4.72
CA GLU A 16 -1.32 1.58 -6.04
C GLU A 16 -0.94 0.51 -7.09
N LEU A 17 0.32 0.07 -7.09
CA LEU A 17 0.78 -0.99 -7.98
C LEU A 17 0.03 -2.31 -7.73
N ALA A 18 -0.09 -2.73 -6.46
CA ALA A 18 -0.81 -3.94 -6.09
C ALA A 18 -2.27 -3.90 -6.54
N THR A 19 -2.92 -2.74 -6.37
CA THR A 19 -4.29 -2.51 -6.80
C THR A 19 -4.43 -2.61 -8.31
N SER A 20 -3.56 -1.93 -9.06
CA SER A 20 -3.57 -1.92 -10.52
C SER A 20 -3.34 -3.32 -11.10
N LEU A 21 -2.33 -4.04 -10.60
CA LEU A 21 -2.01 -5.41 -11.04
C LEU A 21 -3.11 -6.40 -10.64
N GLY A 22 -3.70 -6.25 -9.45
CA GLY A 22 -4.84 -7.05 -9.02
C GLY A 22 -6.06 -6.87 -9.95
N LYS A 23 -6.38 -5.62 -10.32
CA LYS A 23 -7.50 -5.30 -11.23
C LYS A 23 -7.27 -5.79 -12.66
N THR A 24 -6.02 -5.78 -13.14
CA THR A 24 -5.69 -6.06 -14.54
C THR A 24 -5.29 -7.52 -14.79
N LEU A 25 -4.34 -8.05 -14.02
CA LEU A 25 -3.78 -9.40 -14.19
C LEU A 25 -4.40 -10.41 -13.22
N GLY A 26 -4.55 -10.01 -11.95
CA GLY A 26 -5.14 -10.84 -10.90
C GLY A 26 -6.57 -11.26 -11.24
N LYS A 27 -7.42 -10.28 -11.58
CA LYS A 27 -8.83 -10.50 -11.95
C LYS A 27 -8.99 -11.37 -13.20
N LYS A 28 -8.01 -11.36 -14.11
CA LYS A 28 -7.99 -12.20 -15.31
C LYS A 28 -7.39 -13.59 -15.07
N GLY A 29 -6.89 -13.87 -13.86
CA GLY A 29 -6.23 -15.12 -13.53
C GLY A 29 -4.89 -15.34 -14.26
N THR A 30 -4.28 -14.29 -14.82
CA THR A 30 -3.01 -14.38 -15.56
C THR A 30 -1.79 -14.23 -14.66
N ALA A 31 -1.95 -13.58 -13.50
CA ALA A 31 -0.94 -13.49 -12.46
C ALA A 31 -1.55 -13.62 -11.06
N SER A 32 -0.79 -14.16 -10.12
CA SER A 32 -1.05 -14.09 -8.69
C SER A 32 -0.25 -12.93 -8.12
N VAL A 33 -0.94 -11.96 -7.52
CA VAL A 33 -0.34 -10.72 -6.97
C VAL A 33 -0.42 -10.77 -5.45
N THR A 34 0.70 -10.55 -4.77
CA THR A 34 0.78 -10.49 -3.31
C THR A 34 1.49 -9.22 -2.88
N LEU A 35 0.85 -8.43 -2.02
CA LEU A 35 1.47 -7.29 -1.34
C LEU A 35 1.90 -7.71 0.06
N VAL A 36 3.13 -7.38 0.43
CA VAL A 36 3.67 -7.55 1.78
C VAL A 36 4.09 -6.19 2.30
N ASP A 37 3.48 -5.73 3.40
CA ASP A 37 3.91 -4.55 4.15
C ASP A 37 4.16 -4.94 5.61
N ALA A 38 4.95 -4.13 6.31
CA ALA A 38 5.19 -4.25 7.74
C ALA A 38 3.99 -3.79 8.59
N ASN A 39 3.16 -2.87 8.08
CA ASN A 39 2.00 -2.29 8.75
C ASN A 39 0.76 -2.40 7.86
N LEU A 40 -0.42 -2.44 8.49
CA LEU A 40 -1.71 -2.47 7.77
C LEU A 40 -2.16 -1.08 7.31
N THR A 41 -1.67 -0.03 7.97
CA THR A 41 -1.98 1.37 7.68
C THR A 41 -0.82 2.02 6.93
N HIS A 42 -1.15 2.84 5.93
CA HIS A 42 -0.17 3.61 5.19
C HIS A 42 -0.15 5.04 5.70
N ILE A 43 0.95 5.42 6.36
CA ILE A 43 1.12 6.78 6.87
C ILE A 43 1.58 7.70 5.75
N TRP A 44 0.91 8.85 5.61
CA TRP A 44 1.34 9.92 4.73
C TRP A 44 2.55 10.65 5.34
N LYS A 45 3.72 10.06 5.09
CA LYS A 45 5.03 10.54 5.57
C LYS A 45 5.29 12.05 5.39
N PRO A 46 4.79 12.76 4.34
CA PRO A 46 4.98 14.21 4.23
C PRO A 46 4.44 15.00 5.43
N LEU A 47 3.35 14.57 6.07
CA LEU A 47 2.72 15.28 7.19
C LEU A 47 3.29 14.91 8.56
N LEU A 48 4.34 14.07 8.62
CA LEU A 48 4.93 13.65 9.89
C LEU A 48 5.49 14.81 10.72
N HIS A 49 5.89 15.90 10.08
CA HIS A 49 6.37 17.09 10.78
C HIS A 49 5.26 17.82 11.54
N GLU A 50 4.03 17.82 11.01
CA GLU A 50 2.85 18.36 11.68
C GLU A 50 2.38 17.45 12.81
N VAL A 51 2.45 16.12 12.61
CA VAL A 51 2.22 15.13 13.68
C VAL A 51 3.23 15.33 14.82
N ALA A 52 4.52 15.48 14.51
CA ALA A 52 5.56 15.71 15.50
C ALA A 52 5.41 17.05 16.23
N ALA A 53 4.88 18.08 15.55
CA ALA A 53 4.55 19.37 16.15
C ALA A 53 3.25 19.34 16.99
N GLY A 54 2.47 18.25 16.92
CA GLY A 54 1.19 18.09 17.62
C GLY A 54 0.02 18.84 16.97
N SER A 55 0.18 19.35 15.75
CA SER A 55 -0.88 20.06 15.02
C SER A 55 -1.79 19.12 14.22
N LEU A 56 -1.34 17.90 13.96
CA LEU A 56 -2.12 16.83 13.32
C LEU A 56 -2.14 15.59 14.21
N ASN A 57 -3.30 14.93 14.26
CA ASN A 57 -3.46 13.66 14.94
C ASN A 57 -3.15 12.51 13.97
N SER A 58 -2.16 11.69 14.31
CA SER A 58 -1.68 10.56 13.48
C SER A 58 -2.71 9.45 13.26
N TYR A 59 -3.78 9.41 14.06
CA TYR A 59 -4.83 8.41 13.97
C TYR A 59 -6.01 8.84 13.08
N GLU A 60 -6.07 10.10 12.61
CA GLU A 60 -7.16 10.54 11.73
C GLU A 60 -7.13 9.82 10.37
N ASP A 61 -5.95 9.40 9.92
CA ASP A 61 -5.74 8.72 8.63
C ASP A 61 -5.73 7.17 8.72
N GLU A 62 -6.00 6.59 9.91
CA GLU A 62 -5.96 5.12 10.12
C GLU A 62 -7.32 4.41 10.01
N LEU A 63 -8.32 5.02 9.35
CA LEU A 63 -9.66 4.41 9.12
C LEU A 63 -9.69 3.39 7.97
#